data_AF-X1I311-F1
#
_entry.id   AF-X1I311-F1
#
_cell.length_a   1.000
_cell.length_b   1.000
_cell.length_c   1.000
_cell.angle_alpha   90.00
_cell.angle_beta   90.00
_cell.angle_gamma   90.00
#
_symmetry.space_group_name_H-M   'P 1'
#
loop_
_entity.id
_entity.type
_entity.pdbx_description
1 polymer ?
#
loop_
_entity_poly.entity_id
_entity_poly.type
_entity_poly.pdbx_seq_one_letter_code
_entity_poly.pdbx_strand_id
1 'polypeptide(L)' 'MAKDSTNKKRRVHFDPDNVDIVVEQGANLLEAAIAAGVHINASCGGNGVCGTCKVLIKT' A
#
# COMPACT_ATOMS: atom_id res chain seq x y z
N MET A 1 5.52 -17.44 4.40
CA MET A 1 4.94 -16.47 3.46
C MET A 1 4.33 -17.26 2.31
N ALA A 2 3.00 -17.45 2.33
CA ALA A 2 2.30 -18.18 1.29
C ALA A 2 2.16 -17.26 0.07
N LYS A 3 2.92 -17.54 -0.98
CA LYS A 3 2.86 -16.85 -2.25
C LYS A 3 1.67 -17.45 -3.03
N ASP A 4 0.47 -16.98 -2.69
CA ASP A 4 -0.73 -17.51 -3.34
C ASP A 4 -0.82 -16.98 -4.77
N SER A 5 -0.80 -17.92 -5.72
CA SER A 5 -0.45 -17.69 -7.12
C SER A 5 -1.64 -17.28 -7.96
N THR A 6 -2.17 -16.09 -7.72
CA THR A 6 -3.10 -15.42 -8.65
C THR A 6 -2.57 -14.05 -9.04
N ASN A 7 -1.91 -13.98 -10.20
CA ASN A 7 -1.38 -12.79 -10.88
C ASN A 7 -2.55 -11.89 -11.36
N LYS A 8 -3.31 -11.34 -10.43
CA LYS A 8 -4.43 -10.44 -10.70
C LYS A 8 -4.02 -9.04 -10.30
N LYS A 9 -3.75 -8.20 -11.29
CA LYS A 9 -3.35 -6.81 -11.04
C LYS A 9 -4.53 -5.93 -10.62
N ARG A 10 -4.24 -4.94 -9.77
CA ARG A 10 -5.17 -3.92 -9.28
C ARG A 10 -4.51 -2.55 -9.40
N ARG A 11 -5.29 -1.53 -9.75
CA ARG A 11 -4.86 -0.13 -9.68
C ARG A 11 -5.18 0.41 -8.30
N VAL A 12 -4.21 1.08 -7.67
CA VAL A 12 -4.35 1.80 -6.42
C VAL A 12 -4.06 3.27 -6.70
N HIS A 13 -4.95 4.15 -6.22
CA HIS A 13 -4.81 5.59 -6.32
C HIS A 13 -4.53 6.17 -4.93
N PHE A 14 -3.53 7.02 -4.81
CA PHE A 14 -3.14 7.67 -3.56
C PHE A 14 -3.48 9.16 -3.59
N ASP A 15 -4.43 9.55 -2.74
CA ASP A 15 -4.72 10.95 -2.41
C ASP A 15 -3.92 11.40 -1.17
N PRO A 16 -3.53 12.68 -1.06
CA PRO A 16 -3.75 13.78 -2.01
C PRO A 16 -2.66 13.90 -3.10
N ASP A 17 -1.66 13.03 -3.09
CA ASP A 17 -0.49 13.11 -3.99
C ASP A 17 -0.85 12.85 -5.47
N ASN A 18 -2.07 12.36 -5.73
CA ASN A 18 -2.63 12.09 -7.05
C ASN A 18 -1.75 11.14 -7.88
N VAL A 19 -1.27 10.08 -7.22
CA VAL A 19 -0.40 9.07 -7.81
C VAL A 19 -1.15 7.76 -7.99
N ASP A 20 -0.99 7.14 -9.16
CA ASP A 20 -1.51 5.82 -9.46
C ASP A 20 -0.39 4.79 -9.57
N ILE A 21 -0.63 3.60 -9.03
CA ILE A 21 0.25 2.46 -9.21
C ILE A 21 -0.55 1.19 -9.50
N VAL A 22 0.02 0.29 -10.30
CA VAL A 22 -0.54 -1.04 -10.53
C VAL A 22 0.24 -2.05 -9.69
N VAL A 23 -0.48 -2.78 -8.86
CA VAL A 23 0.09 -3.79 -7.95
C VAL A 23 -0.60 -5.13 -8.13
N GLU A 24 0.04 -6.20 -7.67
CA GLU A 24 -0.60 -7.51 -7.60
C GLU A 24 -1.68 -7.53 -6.51
N GLN A 25 -2.73 -8.32 -6.72
CA GLN A 25 -3.77 -8.50 -5.72
C GLN A 25 -3.17 -9.09 -4.45
N GLY A 26 -3.52 -8.50 -3.30
CA GLY A 26 -2.94 -8.86 -2.01
C GLY A 26 -1.63 -8.14 -1.68
N ALA A 27 -1.14 -7.25 -2.55
CA ALA A 27 0.00 -6.39 -2.23
C ALA A 27 -0.25 -5.54 -0.98
N ASN A 28 0.83 -5.32 -0.21
CA ASN A 28 0.80 -4.45 0.95
C ASN A 28 0.71 -2.98 0.52
N LEU A 29 -0.26 -2.24 1.04
CA LEU A 29 -0.47 -0.84 0.65
C LEU A 29 0.66 0.11 1.09
N LEU A 30 1.34 -0.17 2.21
CA LEU A 30 2.48 0.63 2.65
C LEU A 30 3.66 0.45 1.68
N GLU A 31 3.95 -0.77 1.26
CA GLU A 31 4.99 -1.05 0.25
C GLU A 31 4.63 -0.43 -1.11
N ALA A 32 3.36 -0.50 -1.50
CA ALA A 32 2.86 0.13 -2.72
C ALA A 32 3.03 1.66 -2.70
N ALA A 33 2.74 2.32 -1.56
CA ALA A 33 2.95 3.75 -1.39
C ALA A 33 4.43 4.12 -1.54
N ILE A 34 5.33 3.37 -0.89
CA ILE A 34 6.79 3.58 -0.99
C ILE A 34 7.26 3.43 -2.45
N ALA A 35 6.82 2.37 -3.14
CA ALA A 35 7.15 2.13 -4.54
C ALA A 35 6.61 3.22 -5.48
N ALA A 36 5.47 3.82 -5.13
CA ALA A 36 4.87 4.94 -5.85
C ALA A 36 5.50 6.31 -5.51
N GLY A 37 6.42 6.36 -4.53
CA GLY A 37 7.01 7.61 -4.04
C GLY A 37 6.07 8.43 -3.13
N VAL A 38 4.99 7.82 -2.64
CA VAL A 38 4.02 8.44 -1.73
C VAL A 38 4.51 8.27 -0.29
N HIS A 39 4.54 9.38 0.45
CA HIS A 39 5.03 9.38 1.82
C HIS A 39 3.92 9.04 2.82
N ILE A 40 4.10 7.95 3.57
CA ILE A 40 3.23 7.57 4.70
C ILE A 40 4.10 7.34 5.92
N ASN A 41 3.71 7.91 7.06
CA ASN A 41 4.43 7.72 8.32
C ASN A 41 4.40 6.25 8.75
N ALA A 42 5.57 5.63 8.88
CA ALA A 42 5.69 4.22 9.25
C ALA A 42 6.77 4.01 10.31
N SER A 43 6.59 4.60 11.51
CA SER A 43 7.62 4.57 12.57
C SER A 43 8.00 3.14 13.01
N CYS A 44 7.07 2.18 12.91
CA CYS A 44 7.35 0.77 13.20
C CYS A 44 7.80 -0.07 11.99
N GLY A 45 7.95 0.54 10.80
CA GLY A 45 8.38 -0.15 9.58
C GLY A 45 7.40 -1.21 9.05
N GLY A 46 6.11 -1.12 9.38
CA GLY A 46 5.10 -2.09 8.92
C GLY A 46 4.80 -3.24 9.89
N ASN A 47 5.37 -3.23 11.11
CA ASN A 47 5.10 -4.25 12.14
C ASN A 47 3.70 -4.18 12.77
N GLY A 48 2.88 -3.17 12.43
CA GLY A 48 1.48 -3.09 12.88
C GLY A 48 1.27 -2.65 14.34
N VAL A 49 2.31 -2.16 15.02
CA VAL A 49 2.24 -1.83 16.47
C VAL A 49 2.00 -0.35 16.79
N CYS A 50 2.20 0.57 15.84
CA CYS A 50 2.15 2.02 16.10
C CYS A 50 0.95 2.74 15.48
N GLY A 51 0.36 2.23 14.40
CA GLY A 51 -0.79 2.85 13.74
C GLY A 51 -0.51 4.16 12.99
N THR A 52 0.74 4.60 12.86
CA THR A 52 1.08 5.86 12.16
C THR A 52 0.79 5.83 10.66
N CYS A 53 0.69 4.64 10.07
CA CYS A 53 0.40 4.41 8.66
C CYS A 53 -1.09 4.16 8.39
N LYS A 54 -1.99 4.56 9.29
CA LYS A 54 -3.43 4.40 9.12
C LYS A 54 -3.93 5.29 7.98
N VAL A 55 -4.74 4.72 7.09
CA VAL A 55 -5.33 5.40 5.93
C VAL A 55 -6.84 5.18 5.87
N LEU A 56 -7.53 6.00 5.08
CA LEU A 56 -8.94 5.82 4.74
C LEU A 56 -9.06 5.19 3.35
N ILE A 57 -9.80 4.09 3.25
CA ILE A 57 -10.15 3.51 1.96
C ILE A 57 -11.44 4.16 1.46
N LYS A 58 -11.40 4.74 0.26
CA LYS A 58 -12.59 5.19 -0.46
C LYS A 58 -12.95 4.13 -1.51
N THR A 59 -14.23 3.75 -1.54
CA THR A 59 -14.80 2.83 -2.53
C THR A 59 -15.46 3.59 -3.67
#